data_AF-F6HWR5-F1
#
_entry.id   AF-F6HWR5-F1
#
_cell.length_a   1.000
_cell.length_b   1.000
_cell.length_c   1.000
_cell.angle_alpha   90.00
_cell.angle_beta   90.00
_cell.angle_gamma   90.00
#
_symmetry.space_group_name_H-M   'P 1'
#
loop_
_entity.id
_entity.type
_entity.pdbx_description
1 polymer ?
#
loop_
_entity_poly.entity_id
_entity_poly.type
_entity_poly.pdbx_seq_one_letter_code
_entity_poly.pdbx_strand_id
1 'polypeptide(L)'
;MLDAWLRERSSPSVACAQCRLVAELKSMSITGGKGNAKKKIPRKKLSKACSSVVCEDYCNHRTKIGSFMSQAREACTLSFFIGASPVCYGVPTGIRKKKDS
;
A
#
# COMPACT_ATOMS: atom_id res chain seq x y z
N MET A 1 11.38 12.56 4.80
CA MET A 1 10.69 11.34 5.30
C MET A 1 9.39 11.65 6.02
N LEU A 2 9.46 12.31 7.19
CA LEU A 2 8.28 12.59 8.02
C LEU A 2 7.27 13.49 7.30
N ASP A 3 7.74 14.56 6.64
CA ASP A 3 6.86 15.48 5.90
C ASP A 3 6.08 14.77 4.78
N ALA A 4 6.76 14.02 3.90
CA ALA A 4 6.11 13.21 2.86
C ALA A 4 5.09 12.22 3.45
N TRP A 5 5.43 11.60 4.59
CA TRP A 5 4.54 10.66 5.28
C TRP A 5 3.28 11.32 5.86
N LEU A 6 3.41 12.55 6.36
CA LEU A 6 2.30 13.35 6.87
C LEU A 6 1.43 13.89 5.72
N ARG A 7 2.05 14.37 4.63
CA ARG A 7 1.36 14.91 3.44
C ARG A 7 0.49 13.87 2.75
N GLU A 8 1.01 12.67 2.50
CA GLU A 8 0.25 11.55 1.93
C GLU A 8 -0.98 11.17 2.79
N ARG A 9 -0.95 11.53 4.08
CA ARG A 9 -2.05 11.24 5.00
C ARG A 9 -3.04 12.36 5.19
N SER A 10 -2.60 13.61 5.02
CA SER A 10 -3.47 14.77 5.08
C SER A 10 -4.36 14.88 3.85
N SER A 11 -3.92 14.36 2.70
CA SER A 11 -4.76 14.28 1.51
C SER A 11 -5.78 13.13 1.63
N PRO A 12 -7.06 13.36 1.29
CA PRO A 12 -7.98 12.25 1.04
C PRO A 12 -7.42 11.45 -0.15
N SER A 13 -7.09 10.17 0.07
CA SER A 13 -6.49 9.36 -0.99
C SER A 13 -7.53 9.09 -2.07
N VAL A 14 -7.49 9.85 -3.16
CA VAL A 14 -8.44 9.73 -4.28
C VAL A 14 -8.30 8.38 -5.01
N ALA A 15 -7.14 7.72 -4.89
CA ALA A 15 -6.93 6.37 -5.42
C ALA A 15 -5.86 5.61 -4.63
N CYS A 16 -6.19 4.43 -4.12
CA CYS A 16 -5.20 3.52 -3.55
C CYS A 16 -4.52 2.71 -4.66
N ALA A 17 -3.20 2.85 -4.81
CA ALA A 17 -2.42 2.10 -5.81
C ALA A 17 -2.61 0.58 -5.69
N GLN A 18 -2.65 0.03 -4.48
CA GLN A 18 -2.88 -1.41 -4.26
C GLN A 18 -4.30 -1.84 -4.65
N CYS A 19 -5.33 -1.01 -4.39
CA CYS A 19 -6.68 -1.29 -4.85
C CYS A 19 -6.78 -1.24 -6.39
N ARG A 20 -6.09 -0.29 -7.03
CA ARG A 20 -6.03 -0.15 -8.48
C ARG A 20 -5.38 -1.36 -9.15
N LEU A 21 -4.21 -1.78 -8.66
CA LEU A 21 -3.51 -2.96 -9.18
C LEU A 21 -4.35 -4.24 -9.03
N VAL A 22 -5.08 -4.40 -7.92
CA VAL A 22 -5.99 -5.54 -7.74
C VAL A 22 -7.15 -5.49 -8.72
N ALA A 23 -7.68 -4.31 -9.04
CA ALA A 23 -8.74 -4.15 -10.04
C ALA A 23 -8.21 -4.48 -11.45
N GLU A 24 -7.05 -3.94 -11.83
CA GLU A 24 -6.40 -4.20 -13.13
C GLU A 24 -6.09 -5.69 -13.31
N LEU A 25 -5.53 -6.34 -12.29
CA LEU A 25 -5.21 -7.77 -12.34
C LEU A 25 -6.46 -8.66 -12.41
N LYS A 26 -7.57 -8.24 -11.78
CA LYS A 26 -8.87 -8.92 -11.93
C LYS A 26 -9.45 -8.78 -13.33
N SER A 27 -9.28 -7.62 -13.97
CA SER A 27 -9.73 -7.41 -15.36
C SER A 27 -8.87 -8.16 -16.37
N MET A 28 -7.62 -8.47 -16.03
CA MET A 28 -6.72 -9.29 -16.83
C MET A 28 -6.90 -10.78 -16.49
N SER A 29 -8.08 -11.35 -16.75
CA SER A 29 -8.26 -12.80 -16.65
C SER A 29 -7.47 -13.48 -17.77
N ILE A 30 -6.38 -14.17 -17.43
CA ILE A 30 -5.72 -15.10 -18.35
C ILE A 30 -6.69 -16.27 -18.50
N THR A 31 -7.42 -16.31 -19.61
CA THR A 31 -8.14 -17.51 -20.06
C THR A 31 -7.10 -18.56 -20.47
N GLY A 32 -6.49 -19.19 -19.48
CA GLY A 32 -5.56 -20.29 -19.67
C GLY A 32 -6.29 -21.47 -20.28
N GLY A 33 -5.88 -21.87 -21.48
CA GLY A 33 -6.26 -23.13 -22.08
C GLY A 33 -6.06 -24.29 -21.09
N LYS A 34 -7.00 -25.22 -21.14
CA LYS A 34 -7.19 -26.38 -20.25
C LYS A 34 -5.89 -27.16 -20.00
N GLY A 35 -5.14 -26.75 -18.97
CA GLY A 35 -3.92 -27.40 -18.49
C GLY A 35 -4.09 -27.82 -17.03
N ASN A 36 -4.03 -29.12 -16.80
CA ASN A 36 -4.06 -29.84 -15.53
C ASN A 36 -2.95 -29.41 -14.55
N ALA A 37 -3.14 -28.31 -13.83
CA ALA A 37 -2.23 -27.85 -12.76
C ALA A 37 -2.77 -28.15 -11.36
N LYS A 38 -1.95 -28.79 -10.52
CA LYS A 38 -2.22 -29.18 -9.13
C LYS A 38 -2.79 -28.01 -8.30
N LYS A 39 -3.92 -28.28 -7.63
CA LYS A 39 -4.69 -27.39 -6.76
C LYS A 39 -3.81 -26.83 -5.63
N LYS A 40 -3.34 -25.58 -5.75
CA LYS A 40 -2.74 -24.86 -4.60
C LYS A 40 -3.86 -24.36 -3.69
N ILE A 41 -3.72 -24.66 -2.41
CA ILE A 41 -4.67 -24.31 -1.34
C ILE A 41 -4.87 -22.79 -1.32
N PRO A 42 -6.11 -22.28 -1.41
CA PRO A 42 -6.37 -20.86 -1.30
C PRO A 42 -6.10 -20.41 0.13
N ARG A 43 -5.06 -19.59 0.34
CA ARG A 43 -4.96 -18.78 1.56
C ARG A 43 -6.19 -17.88 1.60
N LYS A 44 -7.02 -18.03 2.64
CA LYS A 44 -8.14 -17.13 2.93
C LYS A 44 -7.62 -15.69 3.09
N LYS A 45 -7.59 -14.91 2.00
CA LYS A 45 -7.70 -13.46 2.11
C LYS A 45 -9.20 -13.20 2.17
N LEU A 46 -9.66 -12.77 3.34
CA LEU A 46 -11.01 -12.25 3.53
C LEU A 46 -11.11 -10.95 2.69
N SER A 47 -11.34 -11.09 1.38
CA SER A 47 -11.63 -9.95 0.53
C SER A 47 -13.09 -9.59 0.77
N LYS A 48 -13.32 -8.57 1.59
CA LYS A 48 -14.61 -7.89 1.59
C LYS A 48 -14.78 -7.34 0.16
N ALA A 49 -15.74 -7.88 -0.57
CA ALA A 49 -16.09 -7.43 -1.90
C ALA A 49 -16.47 -5.95 -1.84
N CYS A 50 -15.86 -5.13 -2.68
CA CYS A 50 -16.24 -3.75 -2.87
C CYS A 50 -17.12 -3.73 -4.12
N SER A 51 -18.45 -3.72 -3.91
CA SER A 51 -19.42 -3.43 -4.95
C SER A 51 -19.33 -1.96 -5.33
N SER A 52 -19.60 -1.69 -6.59
CA SER A 52 -19.44 -0.43 -7.28
C SER A 52 -20.07 0.78 -6.58
N VAL A 53 -19.47 1.94 -6.88
CA VAL A 53 -19.98 3.30 -6.68
C VAL A 53 -19.84 3.80 -5.24
N VAL A 54 -19.01 4.84 -5.10
CA VAL A 54 -18.65 5.57 -3.87
C VAL A 54 -17.72 4.80 -2.93
N CYS A 55 -16.40 4.91 -3.17
CA CYS A 55 -15.38 4.58 -2.17
C CYS A 55 -15.21 5.79 -1.22
N GLU A 56 -16.30 6.19 -0.59
CA GLU A 56 -16.23 6.88 0.69
C GLU A 56 -15.80 5.81 1.71
N ASP A 57 -14.85 6.17 2.56
CA ASP A 57 -14.21 5.35 3.60
C ASP A 57 -13.08 4.38 3.20
N TYR A 58 -11.88 4.97 3.15
CA TYR A 58 -10.61 4.46 3.70
C TYR A 58 -10.35 2.96 3.55
N CYS A 59 -9.86 2.52 2.38
CA CYS A 59 -9.20 1.22 2.33
C CYS A 59 -8.02 1.17 3.33
N ASN A 60 -7.85 0.05 4.06
CA ASN A 60 -6.77 -0.13 5.05
C ASN A 60 -5.36 -0.23 4.42
N HIS A 61 -5.25 -0.07 3.11
CA HIS A 61 -4.01 -0.11 2.33
C HIS A 61 -3.23 1.22 2.38
N ARG A 62 -3.45 2.03 3.41
CA ARG A 62 -2.69 3.28 3.58
C ARG A 62 -1.20 2.99 3.70
N THR A 63 -0.42 3.82 3.02
CA THR A 63 1.03 3.75 2.97
C THR A 63 1.64 3.78 4.38
N LYS A 64 2.46 2.78 4.69
CA LYS A 64 3.12 2.64 6.00
C LYS A 64 4.49 3.31 5.95
N ILE A 65 5.12 3.52 7.11
CA ILE A 65 6.40 4.24 7.17
C ILE A 65 7.48 3.67 6.25
N GLY A 66 7.54 2.35 6.13
CA GLY A 66 8.52 1.65 5.29
C GLY A 66 8.46 2.04 3.82
N SER A 67 7.30 2.45 3.30
CA SER A 67 7.15 2.81 1.88
C SER A 67 7.80 4.15 1.53
N PHE A 68 8.05 5.02 2.50
CA PHE A 68 8.72 6.31 2.28
C PHE A 68 10.23 6.22 2.49
N MET A 69 10.75 5.04 2.84
CA MET A 69 12.14 4.89 3.21
C MET A 69 13.07 5.16 2.04
N SER A 70 12.82 4.57 0.87
CA SER A 70 13.64 4.79 -0.33
C SER A 70 13.77 6.28 -0.68
N GLN A 71 12.63 6.98 -0.79
CA GLN A 71 12.61 8.42 -1.08
C GLN A 71 13.38 9.23 -0.03
N ALA A 72 13.31 8.83 1.24
CA ALA A 72 14.07 9.49 2.31
C ALA A 72 15.57 9.26 2.18
N ARG A 73 16.02 8.06 1.80
CA ARG A 73 17.44 7.76 1.57
C ARG A 73 17.99 8.57 0.39
N GLU A 74 17.20 8.68 -0.68
CA GLU A 74 17.54 9.42 -1.90
C GLU A 74 17.58 10.93 -1.68
N ALA A 75 16.80 11.46 -0.73
CA ALA A 75 16.80 12.88 -0.42
C ALA A 75 18.01 13.35 0.41
N CYS A 76 18.84 12.44 0.92
CA CYS A 76 20.04 12.80 1.67
C CYS A 76 21.19 13.20 0.74
N THR A 77 21.93 14.26 1.09
CA THR A 77 23.14 14.69 0.34
C THR A 77 24.18 13.57 0.23
N LEU A 78 24.32 12.75 1.29
CA LEU A 78 25.21 11.59 1.32
C LEU A 78 24.39 10.31 1.48
N SER A 79 23.94 9.73 0.37
CA SER A 79 23.00 8.60 0.35
C SER A 79 23.51 7.38 1.12
N PHE A 80 24.81 7.09 1.09
CA PHE A 80 25.38 5.92 1.77
C PHE A 80 25.80 6.17 3.21
N PHE A 81 26.08 7.42 3.59
CA PHE A 81 26.52 7.74 4.95
C PHE A 81 25.33 8.13 5.82
N ILE A 82 24.50 9.06 5.33
CA ILE A 82 23.33 9.57 6.03
C ILE A 82 22.09 8.78 5.61
N GLY A 83 21.90 8.57 4.31
CA GLY A 83 20.73 7.87 3.78
C GLY A 83 20.69 6.38 4.16
N ALA A 84 21.83 5.74 4.40
CA ALA A 84 21.88 4.34 4.85
C ALA A 84 21.60 4.18 6.36
N SER A 85 21.92 5.21 7.16
CA SER A 85 21.80 5.23 8.62
C SER A 85 20.40 4.86 9.17
N PRO A 86 19.27 5.38 8.64
CA PRO A 86 17.95 5.06 9.20
C PRO A 86 17.52 3.62 8.93
N VAL A 87 17.03 2.96 9.98
CA VAL A 87 16.43 1.60 9.95
C VAL A 87 15.10 1.63 10.72
N CYS A 88 14.12 0.83 10.29
CA CYS A 88 12.86 0.65 11.00
C CYS A 88 12.75 -0.76 11.55
N TYR A 89 12.64 -0.90 12.87
CA TYR A 89 12.35 -2.15 13.55
C TYR A 89 10.88 -2.20 13.98
N GLY A 90 10.35 -3.41 14.15
CA GLY A 90 8.98 -3.64 14.62
C GLY A 90 7.95 -3.84 13.48
N VAL A 91 6.68 -3.63 13.82
CA VAL A 91 5.57 -3.86 12.88
C VAL A 91 5.39 -2.64 11.98
N PRO A 92 5.17 -2.80 10.67
CA PRO A 92 4.85 -1.69 9.78
C PRO A 92 3.61 -0.90 10.27
N THR A 93 3.83 0.31 10.76
CA THR A 93 2.81 1.19 11.35
C THR A 93 2.43 2.35 10.45
N GLY A 94 1.26 2.92 10.76
CA GLY A 94 0.74 4.10 10.12
C GLY A 94 0.19 5.11 11.13
N ILE A 95 0.32 6.39 10.82
CA ILE A 95 -0.29 7.54 11.50
C ILE A 95 -1.77 7.68 11.08
N ARG A 96 -2.64 8.10 11.99
CA ARG A 96 -4.01 8.50 11.68
C ARG A 96 -4.26 9.87 12.27
N LYS A 97 -4.93 10.76 11.52
CA LYS A 97 -5.41 12.02 12.07
C LYS A 97 -6.54 11.68 13.05
N LYS A 98 -6.47 12.20 14.26
CA LYS A 98 -7.58 12.11 15.23
C LYS A 98 -8.75 12.91 14.65
N LYS A 99 -9.97 12.38 14.73
CA LYS A 99 -11.18 13.17 14.45
C LYS A 99 -11.44 14.02 15.69
N ASP A 100 -11.52 15.33 15.53
CA ASP A 100 -12.01 16.22 16.59
C ASP A 100 -13.47 15.85 16.85
N SER A 101 -13.80 15.59 18.12
CA SER A 101 -15.12 15.12 18.56
C SER A 101 -16.09 16.29 18.66
#